data_AF-A0AAP0I313-F1
#
_entry.id   AF-A0AAP0I313-F1
#
_cell.length_a   1.000
_cell.length_b   1.000
_cell.length_c   1.000
_cell.angle_alpha   90.00
_cell.angle_beta   90.00
_cell.angle_gamma   90.00
#
_symmetry.space_group_name_H-M   'P 1'
#
loop_
_entity.id
_entity.type
_entity.pdbx_description
1 polymer ?
#
loop_
_entity_poly.entity_id
_entity_poly.type
_entity_poly.pdbx_seq_one_letter_code
_entity_poly.pdbx_strand_id
1 'polypeptide(L)'
;MSNSSLELTISVPGFSSFDHGGGGACGMRNIDMNMVPSNSFEDQDDEEISGGGGPPRKKLRLTKEQSRLLEESFRENHTLNPKQKEALAYQLKLLPRQVEVWFQNRRARTKLKQTEMECEYLKRCFGSLTEENRRLHREVEQLRALRVGPPTVISPNTCQPLPASTLTMCPRCERVTTTTSNASVKPSTLT
;
A
#
# COMPACT_ATOMS: atom_id res chain seq x y z
N MET A 1 37.49 2.71 -4.66
CA MET A 1 36.42 3.33 -5.47
C MET A 1 35.11 3.02 -4.78
N SER A 2 34.36 4.07 -4.43
CA SER A 2 33.35 4.10 -3.36
C SER A 2 32.06 3.33 -3.70
N ASN A 3 31.55 2.54 -2.75
CA ASN A 3 30.23 1.90 -2.83
C ASN A 3 29.13 2.97 -2.77
N SER A 4 28.44 3.20 -3.89
CA SER A 4 27.32 4.14 -3.94
C SER A 4 26.06 3.44 -3.41
N SER A 5 25.74 3.70 -2.14
CA SER A 5 24.46 3.32 -1.53
C SER A 5 23.36 4.16 -2.17
N LEU A 6 22.41 3.54 -2.87
CA LEU A 6 21.23 4.22 -3.39
C LEU A 6 20.14 4.19 -2.31
N GLU A 7 20.08 5.22 -1.48
CA GLU A 7 18.91 5.45 -0.62
C GLU A 7 17.72 5.86 -1.49
N LEU A 8 16.78 4.94 -1.67
CA LEU A 8 15.46 5.24 -2.23
C LEU A 8 14.64 6.00 -1.18
N THR A 9 14.74 7.33 -1.21
CA THR A 9 13.89 8.20 -0.40
C THR A 9 12.51 8.29 -1.04
N ILE A 10 11.54 7.54 -0.53
CA ILE A 10 10.12 7.74 -0.86
C ILE A 10 9.66 9.02 -0.16
N SER A 11 9.48 10.09 -0.92
CA SER A 11 8.83 11.31 -0.43
C SER A 11 7.34 11.04 -0.23
N VAL A 12 6.91 10.92 1.02
CA VAL A 12 5.49 10.97 1.38
C VAL A 12 5.00 12.42 1.25
N PRO A 13 3.93 12.68 0.48
CA PRO A 13 3.39 14.03 0.38
C PRO A 13 2.85 14.49 1.75
N GLY A 14 3.26 15.68 2.15
CA GLY A 14 2.97 16.27 3.45
C GLY A 14 1.47 16.35 3.74
N PHE A 15 1.06 15.73 4.84
CA PHE A 15 -0.18 16.09 5.51
C PHE A 15 0.06 17.44 6.18
N SER A 16 -0.73 18.44 5.77
CA SER A 16 -0.78 19.75 6.39
C SER A 16 -0.98 19.64 7.90
N SER A 17 -0.07 20.20 8.67
CA SER A 17 -0.26 20.44 10.10
C SER A 17 -1.50 21.30 10.31
N PHE A 18 -2.51 20.74 10.97
CA PHE A 18 -3.59 21.52 11.55
C PHE A 18 -3.23 21.81 13.00
N ASP A 19 -2.78 23.04 13.26
CA ASP A 19 -2.76 23.63 14.59
C ASP A 19 -4.20 23.70 15.12
N HIS A 20 -4.50 22.90 16.14
CA HIS A 20 -5.62 23.16 17.06
C HIS A 20 -5.10 22.94 18.48
N GLY A 21 -4.93 24.04 19.20
CA GLY A 21 -4.71 24.02 20.64
C GLY A 21 -5.94 23.48 21.38
N GLY A 22 -5.70 22.71 22.44
CA GLY A 22 -6.73 22.29 23.39
C GLY A 22 -6.49 20.88 23.94
N GLY A 23 -6.14 20.79 25.22
CA GLY A 23 -5.66 19.58 25.90
C GLY A 23 -6.56 18.34 25.80
N GLY A 24 -5.89 17.19 25.71
CA GLY A 24 -6.50 15.87 25.79
C GLY A 24 -5.50 14.82 25.35
N ALA A 25 -4.58 14.43 26.24
CA ALA A 25 -3.62 13.36 25.97
C ALA A 25 -4.35 12.01 25.85
N CYS A 26 -4.77 11.65 24.64
CA CYS A 26 -5.00 10.25 24.30
C CYS A 26 -3.67 9.69 23.77
N GLY A 27 -3.01 8.88 24.59
CA GLY A 27 -1.79 8.18 24.20
C GLY A 27 -2.06 7.31 22.97
N MET A 28 -1.58 7.75 21.81
CA MET A 28 -1.43 6.91 20.62
C MET A 28 -0.44 5.81 20.99
N ARG A 29 -0.95 4.66 21.43
CA ARG A 29 -0.16 3.44 21.55
C ARG A 29 0.22 3.03 20.13
N ASN A 30 1.53 2.92 19.86
CA ASN A 30 2.04 2.31 18.63
C ASN A 30 1.40 0.92 18.48
N ILE A 31 0.64 0.74 17.40
CA ILE A 31 0.01 -0.54 17.09
C ILE A 31 0.99 -1.28 16.19
N ASP A 32 1.74 -2.22 16.78
CA ASP A 32 2.62 -3.10 16.02
C ASP A 32 1.77 -4.00 15.12
N MET A 33 1.91 -3.82 13.80
CA MET A 33 1.07 -4.44 12.76
C MET A 33 1.27 -5.96 12.64
N ASN A 34 2.27 -6.54 13.34
CA ASN A 34 2.64 -7.95 13.25
C ASN A 34 2.06 -8.84 14.36
N MET A 35 1.23 -8.30 15.26
CA MET A 35 0.50 -9.11 16.24
C MET A 35 -0.87 -9.54 15.70
N VAL A 36 -1.03 -10.84 15.42
CA VAL A 36 -2.34 -11.44 15.13
C VAL A 36 -3.18 -11.39 16.40
N PRO A 37 -4.36 -10.74 16.40
CA PRO A 37 -5.25 -10.81 17.55
C PRO A 37 -5.92 -12.18 17.56
N SER A 38 -5.44 -13.09 18.41
CA SER A 38 -6.23 -14.26 18.82
C SER A 38 -7.42 -13.76 19.62
N ASN A 39 -8.57 -13.64 18.97
CA ASN A 39 -9.84 -13.31 19.62
C ASN A 39 -10.84 -14.44 19.37
N SER A 40 -10.70 -15.49 20.18
CA SER A 40 -11.83 -16.28 20.66
C SER A 40 -12.63 -15.38 21.62
N PHE A 41 -13.61 -14.64 21.09
CA PHE A 41 -14.59 -13.96 21.92
C PHE A 41 -15.60 -14.99 22.43
N GLU A 42 -15.32 -15.52 23.61
CA GLU A 42 -16.32 -16.14 24.45
C GLU A 42 -17.21 -15.02 25.03
N ASP A 43 -18.53 -15.16 24.84
CA ASP A 43 -19.56 -14.31 25.45
C ASP A 43 -19.52 -14.55 26.96
N GLN A 44 -18.75 -13.73 27.69
CA GLN A 44 -18.73 -13.71 29.15
C GLN A 44 -19.41 -12.41 29.59
N ASP A 45 -20.65 -12.55 30.08
CA ASP A 45 -21.38 -11.53 30.82
C ASP A 45 -20.56 -11.16 32.06
N ASP A 46 -20.17 -9.89 32.21
CA ASP A 46 -19.72 -9.35 33.49
C ASP A 46 -19.96 -7.84 33.62
N GLU A 47 -20.26 -7.50 34.87
CA GLU A 47 -20.98 -6.36 35.40
C GLU A 47 -20.25 -5.01 35.35
N GLU A 48 -21.09 -3.98 35.30
CA GLU A 48 -20.96 -2.60 35.79
C GLU A 48 -19.56 -1.96 35.97
N ILE A 49 -19.31 -0.89 35.20
CA ILE A 49 -18.75 0.34 35.78
C ILE A 49 -19.36 1.58 35.13
N SER A 50 -20.19 2.26 35.91
CA SER A 50 -20.94 3.46 35.55
C SER A 50 -20.10 4.70 35.85
N GLY A 51 -19.78 5.47 34.81
CA GLY A 51 -19.19 6.79 34.89
C GLY A 51 -19.86 7.75 33.92
N GLY A 52 -21.09 8.18 34.21
CA GLY A 52 -21.78 9.20 33.42
C GLY A 52 -23.31 9.23 33.53
N GLY A 53 -23.84 9.68 34.67
CA GLY A 53 -25.03 10.54 34.79
C GLY A 53 -26.31 10.26 33.98
N GLY A 54 -26.64 9.02 33.63
CA GLY A 54 -27.93 8.68 33.02
C GLY A 54 -28.29 7.20 33.21
N PRO A 55 -29.59 6.86 33.31
CA PRO A 55 -29.99 5.46 33.51
C PRO A 55 -29.50 4.60 32.33
N PRO A 56 -28.98 3.39 32.60
CA PRO A 56 -28.49 2.50 31.56
C PRO A 56 -29.63 2.24 30.56
N ARG A 57 -29.45 2.75 29.33
CA ARG A 57 -30.42 2.58 28.25
C ARG A 57 -30.49 1.09 27.93
N LYS A 58 -31.56 0.43 28.38
CA LYS A 58 -31.84 -0.98 28.09
C LYS A 58 -31.66 -1.25 26.59
N LYS A 59 -30.76 -2.17 26.25
CA LYS A 59 -30.46 -2.55 24.85
C LYS A 59 -31.75 -3.06 24.20
N LEU A 60 -32.14 -2.44 23.08
CA LEU A 60 -33.29 -2.88 22.30
C LEU A 60 -33.05 -4.29 21.77
N ARG A 61 -33.95 -5.22 22.10
CA ARG A 61 -34.00 -6.57 21.50
C ARG A 61 -35.11 -6.58 20.45
N LEU A 62 -34.72 -6.76 19.19
CA LEU A 62 -35.66 -6.89 18.08
C LEU A 62 -36.09 -8.34 17.93
N THR A 63 -37.34 -8.58 17.55
CA THR A 63 -37.79 -9.92 17.13
C THR A 63 -37.17 -10.30 15.79
N LYS A 64 -37.21 -11.59 15.45
CA LYS A 64 -36.73 -12.09 14.15
C LYS A 64 -37.48 -11.43 12.99
N GLU A 65 -38.79 -11.26 13.14
CA GLU A 65 -39.63 -10.63 12.11
C GLU A 65 -39.35 -9.13 11.98
N GLN A 66 -39.17 -8.41 13.10
CA GLN A 66 -38.78 -7.00 13.05
C GLN A 66 -37.44 -6.81 12.34
N SER A 67 -36.47 -7.67 12.65
CA SER A 67 -35.15 -7.63 12.01
C SER A 67 -35.23 -7.93 10.51
N ARG A 68 -36.08 -8.89 10.11
CA ARG A 68 -36.30 -9.23 8.70
C ARG A 68 -36.83 -8.06 7.90
N LEU A 69 -37.87 -7.38 8.40
CA LEU A 69 -38.49 -6.23 7.73
C LEU A 69 -37.56 -5.01 7.68
N LEU A 70 -36.78 -4.76 8.75
CA LEU A 70 -35.75 -3.72 8.74
C LEU A 70 -34.68 -3.97 7.66
N GLU A 71 -34.24 -5.22 7.52
CA GLU A 71 -33.25 -5.62 6.53
C GLU A 71 -33.80 -5.57 5.09
N GLU A 72 -35.06 -5.94 4.88
CA GLU A 72 -35.76 -5.83 3.60
C GLU A 72 -35.87 -4.36 3.17
N SER A 73 -36.37 -3.50 4.05
CA SER A 73 -36.43 -2.05 3.79
C SER A 73 -35.04 -1.44 3.57
N PHE A 74 -34.03 -1.87 4.33
CA PHE A 74 -32.66 -1.39 4.14
C PHE A 74 -32.10 -1.78 2.78
N ARG A 75 -32.42 -2.98 2.27
CA ARG A 75 -31.96 -3.46 0.96
C ARG A 75 -32.53 -2.63 -0.19
N GLU A 76 -33.77 -2.17 -0.04
CA GLU A 76 -34.41 -1.27 -1.00
C GLU A 76 -33.80 0.13 -0.94
N ASN A 77 -33.57 0.65 0.27
CA ASN A 77 -32.97 1.97 0.45
C ASN A 77 -32.13 2.05 1.74
N HIS A 78 -30.84 2.33 1.58
CA HIS A 78 -29.88 2.41 2.70
C HIS A 78 -30.08 3.68 3.56
N THR A 79 -30.90 4.63 3.10
CA THR A 79 -31.22 5.90 3.75
C THR A 79 -32.73 6.08 3.89
N LEU A 80 -33.23 6.26 5.11
CA LEU A 80 -34.66 6.49 5.34
C LEU A 80 -35.03 7.96 5.23
N ASN A 81 -36.03 8.26 4.43
CA ASN A 81 -36.73 9.54 4.48
C ASN A 81 -37.65 9.61 5.73
N PRO A 82 -38.01 10.81 6.23
CA PRO A 82 -38.84 10.94 7.43
C PRO A 82 -40.17 10.18 7.36
N LYS A 83 -40.89 10.28 6.24
CA LYS A 83 -42.17 9.56 6.02
C LYS A 83 -41.99 8.04 6.04
N GLN A 84 -40.93 7.52 5.41
CA GLN A 84 -40.63 6.09 5.40
C GLN A 84 -40.25 5.59 6.79
N LYS A 85 -39.48 6.38 7.54
CA LYS A 85 -39.13 6.08 8.93
C LYS A 85 -40.38 5.98 9.81
N GLU A 86 -41.31 6.92 9.68
CA GLU A 86 -42.57 6.89 10.44
C GLU A 86 -43.44 5.68 10.07
N ALA A 87 -43.61 5.41 8.78
CA ALA A 87 -44.38 4.24 8.31
C ALA A 87 -43.78 2.91 8.81
N LEU A 88 -42.46 2.76 8.70
CA LEU A 88 -41.75 1.57 9.15
C LEU A 88 -41.81 1.42 10.68
N ALA A 89 -41.65 2.52 11.42
CA ALA A 89 -41.79 2.52 12.87
C ALA A 89 -43.19 2.07 13.32
N TYR A 90 -44.24 2.57 12.66
CA TYR A 90 -45.62 2.17 12.91
C TYR A 90 -45.85 0.68 12.64
N GLN A 91 -45.42 0.19 11.47
CA GLN A 91 -45.55 -1.22 11.08
C GLN A 91 -44.84 -2.17 12.06
N LEU A 92 -43.66 -1.79 12.54
CA LEU A 92 -42.83 -2.60 13.43
C LEU A 92 -43.18 -2.44 14.91
N LYS A 93 -44.08 -1.50 15.26
CA LYS A 93 -44.39 -1.08 16.63
C LYS A 93 -43.13 -0.67 17.40
N LEU A 94 -42.26 0.09 16.73
CA LEU A 94 -41.02 0.64 17.29
C LEU A 94 -41.08 2.16 17.32
N LEU A 95 -40.23 2.78 18.13
CA LEU A 95 -40.07 4.23 18.09
C LEU A 95 -39.31 4.63 16.81
N PRO A 96 -39.65 5.76 16.17
CA PRO A 96 -38.91 6.27 15.00
C PRO A 96 -37.40 6.39 15.25
N ARG A 97 -37.01 6.74 16.47
CA ARG A 97 -35.60 6.81 16.88
C ARG A 97 -34.90 5.45 16.88
N GLN A 98 -35.60 4.38 17.26
CA GLN A 98 -35.04 3.03 17.25
C GLN A 98 -34.76 2.56 15.83
N VAL A 99 -35.69 2.83 14.90
CA VAL A 99 -35.50 2.56 13.47
C VAL A 99 -34.32 3.37 12.92
N GLU A 100 -34.24 4.66 13.25
CA GLU A 100 -33.12 5.51 12.84
C GLU A 100 -31.76 4.98 13.32
N VAL A 101 -31.64 4.66 14.60
CA VAL A 101 -30.40 4.11 15.19
C VAL A 101 -30.06 2.75 14.59
N TRP A 102 -31.06 1.92 14.30
CA TRP A 102 -30.83 0.65 13.62
C TRP A 102 -30.22 0.87 12.23
N PHE A 103 -30.75 1.81 11.43
CA PHE A 103 -30.21 2.13 10.11
C PHE A 103 -28.79 2.71 10.19
N GLN A 104 -28.52 3.58 11.17
CA GLN A 104 -27.18 4.10 11.43
C GLN A 104 -26.20 2.97 11.76
N ASN A 105 -26.57 2.09 12.69
CA ASN A 105 -25.75 0.93 13.08
C ASN A 105 -25.55 -0.03 11.93
N ARG A 106 -26.57 -0.26 11.09
CA ARG A 106 -26.46 -1.12 9.92
C ARG A 106 -25.43 -0.57 8.93
N ARG A 107 -25.51 0.73 8.61
CA ARG A 107 -24.52 1.41 7.75
C ARG A 107 -23.11 1.35 8.34
N ALA A 108 -22.97 1.61 9.64
CA ALA A 108 -21.67 1.56 10.31
C ALA A 108 -21.04 0.16 10.20
N ARG A 109 -21.81 -0.91 10.46
CA ARG A 109 -21.33 -2.30 10.32
C ARG A 109 -20.98 -2.64 8.88
N THR A 110 -21.77 -2.20 7.90
CA THR A 110 -21.45 -2.42 6.48
C THR A 110 -20.14 -1.74 6.09
N LYS A 111 -19.96 -0.48 6.51
CA LYS A 111 -18.71 0.25 6.28
C LYS A 111 -17.51 -0.43 6.95
N LEU A 112 -17.66 -0.87 8.19
CA LEU A 112 -16.62 -1.59 8.92
C LEU A 112 -16.20 -2.87 8.17
N LYS A 113 -17.16 -3.72 7.80
CA LYS A 113 -16.89 -4.93 7.01
C LYS A 113 -16.18 -4.62 5.70
N GLN A 114 -16.60 -3.56 5.01
CA GLN A 114 -15.96 -3.11 3.78
C GLN A 114 -14.49 -2.74 4.01
N THR A 115 -14.22 -1.91 5.03
CA THR A 115 -12.84 -1.51 5.36
C THR A 115 -11.96 -2.67 5.81
N GLU A 116 -12.52 -3.65 6.52
CA GLU A 116 -11.81 -4.87 6.90
C GLU A 116 -11.39 -5.68 5.67
N MET A 117 -12.32 -5.88 4.72
CA MET A 117 -12.01 -6.56 3.45
C MET A 117 -10.98 -5.80 2.61
N GLU A 118 -11.08 -4.47 2.52
CA GLU A 118 -10.11 -3.63 1.81
C GLU A 118 -8.72 -3.73 2.45
N CYS A 119 -8.64 -3.75 3.77
CA CYS A 119 -7.39 -3.92 4.50
C CYS A 119 -6.75 -5.28 4.18
N GLU A 120 -7.53 -6.36 4.23
CA GLU A 120 -7.05 -7.70 3.89
C GLU A 120 -6.58 -7.80 2.43
N TYR A 121 -7.32 -7.20 1.50
CA TYR A 121 -6.92 -7.12 0.09
C TYR A 121 -5.58 -6.39 -0.08
N LEU A 122 -5.44 -5.21 0.52
CA LEU A 122 -4.20 -4.41 0.44
C LEU A 122 -3.01 -5.14 1.05
N LYS A 123 -3.18 -5.83 2.20
CA LYS A 123 -2.13 -6.67 2.80
C LYS A 123 -1.65 -7.74 1.83
N ARG A 124 -2.57 -8.42 1.14
CA ARG A 124 -2.22 -9.46 0.13
C ARG A 124 -1.44 -8.87 -1.05
N CYS A 125 -1.91 -7.73 -1.58
CA CYS A 125 -1.22 -7.03 -2.66
C CYS A 125 0.19 -6.60 -2.24
N PHE A 126 0.33 -6.05 -1.04
CA PHE A 126 1.62 -5.63 -0.49
C PHE A 126 2.58 -6.83 -0.37
N GLY A 127 2.12 -7.96 0.16
CA GLY A 127 2.92 -9.19 0.24
C GLY A 127 3.40 -9.68 -1.14
N SER A 128 2.50 -9.69 -2.14
CA SER A 128 2.85 -10.09 -3.50
C SER A 128 3.87 -9.14 -4.14
N LEU A 129 3.67 -7.83 -4.00
CA LEU A 129 4.59 -6.83 -4.53
C LEU A 129 5.95 -6.90 -3.84
N THR A 130 5.98 -7.20 -2.55
CA THR A 130 7.23 -7.36 -1.78
C THR A 130 8.04 -8.55 -2.28
N GLU A 131 7.40 -9.70 -2.50
CA GLU A 131 8.09 -10.89 -3.03
C GLU A 131 8.59 -10.65 -4.47
N GLU A 132 7.78 -9.98 -5.29
CA GLU A 132 8.18 -9.60 -6.65
C GLU A 132 9.38 -8.66 -6.65
N ASN A 133 9.39 -7.65 -5.79
CA ASN A 133 10.53 -6.74 -5.63
C ASN A 133 11.79 -7.50 -5.19
N ARG A 134 11.65 -8.43 -4.24
CA ARG A 134 12.74 -9.29 -3.79
C ARG A 134 13.25 -10.21 -4.90
N ARG A 135 12.37 -10.71 -5.78
CA ARG A 135 12.74 -11.51 -6.94
C ARG A 135 13.55 -10.67 -7.94
N LEU A 136 13.03 -9.51 -8.32
CA LEU A 136 13.69 -8.59 -9.25
C LEU A 136 15.05 -8.13 -8.72
N HIS A 137 15.18 -7.84 -7.43
CA HIS A 137 16.47 -7.51 -6.82
C HIS A 137 17.50 -8.65 -6.98
N ARG A 138 17.09 -9.91 -6.76
CA ARG A 138 17.95 -11.09 -6.98
C ARG A 138 18.36 -11.21 -8.45
N GLU A 139 17.43 -11.02 -9.38
CA GLU A 139 17.72 -11.06 -10.82
C GLU A 139 18.69 -9.94 -11.23
N VAL A 140 18.48 -8.73 -10.73
CA VAL A 140 19.38 -7.59 -10.98
C VAL A 140 20.79 -7.88 -10.45
N GLU A 141 20.91 -8.43 -9.25
CA GLU A 141 22.20 -8.79 -8.66
C GLU A 141 22.91 -9.90 -9.47
N GLN A 142 22.18 -10.94 -9.87
CA GLN A 142 22.72 -11.98 -10.76
C GLN A 142 23.19 -11.40 -12.09
N LEU A 143 22.38 -10.56 -12.75
CA LEU A 143 22.77 -9.92 -14.01
C LEU A 143 23.99 -9.00 -13.86
N ARG A 144 24.10 -8.29 -12.73
CA ARG A 144 25.28 -7.49 -12.39
C ARG A 144 26.52 -8.37 -12.20
N ALA A 145 26.38 -9.53 -11.54
CA ALA A 145 27.47 -10.49 -11.35
C ALA A 145 27.91 -11.16 -12.66
N LEU A 146 26.96 -11.46 -13.56
CA LEU A 146 27.25 -12.02 -14.89
C LEU A 146 27.89 -11.00 -15.85
N ARG A 147 27.68 -9.70 -15.64
CA ARG A 147 28.42 -8.64 -16.35
C ARG A 147 29.85 -8.52 -15.80
N VAL A 148 30.66 -9.54 -16.09
CA VAL A 148 32.11 -9.57 -15.87
C VAL A 148 32.78 -8.65 -16.88
N GLY A 149 33.01 -7.38 -16.48
CA GLY A 149 33.89 -6.42 -17.14
C GLY A 149 33.55 -6.03 -18.60
N PRO A 150 34.08 -4.91 -19.11
CA PRO A 150 34.10 -4.67 -20.56
C PRO A 150 34.80 -5.83 -21.26
N PRO A 151 34.35 -6.29 -22.44
CA PRO A 151 35.08 -7.30 -23.20
C PRO A 151 36.50 -6.80 -23.42
N THR A 152 37.47 -7.47 -22.81
CA THR A 152 38.89 -7.23 -23.06
C THR A 152 39.18 -7.71 -24.47
N VAL A 153 39.17 -6.79 -25.44
CA VAL A 153 39.61 -7.09 -26.80
C VAL A 153 41.12 -7.31 -26.75
N ILE A 154 41.55 -8.55 -26.97
CA ILE A 154 42.96 -8.93 -27.05
C ILE A 154 43.46 -8.52 -28.44
N SER A 155 44.53 -7.71 -28.50
CA SER A 155 45.14 -7.32 -29.78
C SER A 155 45.67 -8.55 -30.52
N PRO A 156 45.30 -8.77 -31.80
CA PRO A 156 45.74 -9.95 -32.57
C PRO A 156 47.25 -9.98 -32.88
N ASN A 157 47.97 -8.88 -32.63
CA ASN A 157 49.39 -8.73 -32.97
C ASN A 157 50.29 -8.93 -31.74
N THR A 158 49.79 -8.61 -30.55
CA THR A 158 50.59 -8.54 -29.30
C THR A 158 50.03 -9.38 -28.17
N CYS A 159 48.84 -9.98 -28.34
CA CYS A 159 48.14 -10.76 -27.32
C CYS A 159 47.94 -10.03 -25.98
N GLN A 160 47.91 -8.70 -25.99
CA GLN A 160 47.68 -7.88 -24.78
C GLN A 160 46.25 -7.31 -24.70
N PRO A 161 45.70 -7.13 -23.48
CA PRO A 161 44.46 -6.40 -23.21
C PRO A 161 44.51 -4.95 -23.72
N LEU A 162 43.58 -4.55 -24.60
CA LEU A 162 43.46 -3.14 -25.01
C LEU A 162 42.49 -2.38 -24.08
N PRO A 163 42.83 -1.16 -23.64
CA PRO A 163 41.95 -0.33 -22.82
C PRO A 163 40.76 0.19 -23.65
N ALA A 164 39.57 0.24 -23.03
CA ALA A 164 38.32 0.62 -23.70
C ALA A 164 38.37 2.01 -24.39
N SER A 165 39.21 2.93 -23.91
CA SER A 165 39.43 4.26 -24.52
C SER A 165 39.99 4.22 -25.94
N THR A 166 40.57 3.08 -26.36
CA THR A 166 41.12 2.89 -27.72
C THR A 166 40.14 2.22 -28.68
N LEU A 167 38.97 1.80 -28.19
CA LEU A 167 37.94 1.12 -28.98
C LEU A 167 36.83 2.11 -29.33
N THR A 168 36.60 2.35 -30.62
CA THR A 168 35.50 3.18 -31.12
C THR A 168 34.49 2.32 -31.86
N MET A 169 33.22 2.41 -31.50
CA MET A 169 32.13 1.75 -32.23
C MET A 169 31.59 2.67 -33.31
N CYS A 170 31.51 2.17 -34.55
CA CYS A 170 30.87 2.91 -35.64
C CYS A 170 29.33 2.75 -35.57
N PRO A 171 28.56 3.83 -35.37
CA PRO A 171 27.10 3.74 -35.23
C PRO A 171 26.36 3.39 -36.54
N ARG A 172 27.07 3.31 -37.67
CA ARG A 172 26.47 2.99 -38.99
C ARG A 172 26.56 1.51 -39.36
N CYS A 173 27.54 0.78 -38.82
CA CYS A 173 27.77 -0.63 -39.16
C CYS A 173 28.06 -1.50 -37.94
N GLU A 174 27.95 -0.95 -36.73
CA GLU A 174 28.15 -1.62 -35.44
C GLU A 174 29.50 -2.35 -35.32
N ARG A 175 30.51 -1.92 -36.07
CA ARG A 175 31.87 -2.49 -35.98
C ARG A 175 32.71 -1.72 -34.96
N VAL A 176 33.45 -2.46 -34.14
CA VAL A 176 34.47 -1.91 -33.22
C VAL A 176 35.79 -1.74 -33.98
N THR A 177 36.40 -0.55 -33.94
CA THR A 177 37.73 -0.28 -34.50
C THR A 177 38.68 0.23 -33.42
N THR A 178 39.97 -0.09 -33.54
CA THR A 178 41.03 0.39 -32.64
C THR A 178 41.66 1.67 -33.19
N THR A 179 41.71 2.75 -32.41
CA THR A 179 42.41 3.98 -32.80
C THR A 179 43.92 3.84 -32.54
N THR A 180 44.65 3.30 -33.51
CA THR A 180 46.13 3.37 -33.50
C THR A 180 46.53 4.77 -33.90
N SER A 181 47.06 5.57 -32.96
CA SER A 181 47.64 6.87 -33.26
C SER A 181 48.88 6.70 -34.16
N ASN A 182 48.68 6.70 -35.48
CA ASN A 182 49.76 6.74 -36.46
C ASN A 182 50.38 8.14 -36.43
N ALA A 183 51.37 8.33 -35.57
CA ALA A 183 52.22 9.50 -35.62
C ALA A 183 53.13 9.40 -36.86
N SER A 184 52.96 10.36 -37.76
CA SER A 184 53.98 10.86 -38.70
C SER A 184 54.33 9.98 -39.91
N VAL A 185 53.68 10.25 -41.05
CA VAL A 185 54.36 10.24 -42.34
C VAL A 185 54.06 11.59 -43.01
N LYS A 186 55.07 12.47 -43.03
CA LYS A 186 55.02 13.75 -43.76
C LYS A 186 54.97 13.48 -45.27
N PRO A 187 54.22 14.26 -46.06
CA PRO A 187 54.28 14.17 -47.52
C PRO A 187 55.57 14.81 -48.02
N SER A 188 56.40 14.06 -48.75
CA SER A 188 57.57 14.57 -49.47
C SER A 188 57.12 15.20 -50.79
N THR A 189 57.36 16.51 -50.94
CA THR A 189 57.17 17.27 -52.17
C THR A 189 58.32 17.02 -53.14
N LEU A 190 57.96 16.73 -54.39
CA LEU A 190 58.85 16.60 -55.56
C LEU A 190 59.38 17.97 -56.02
N THR A 191 60.70 18.05 -56.26
CA THR A 191 61.35 18.94 -57.24
C THR A 191 62.54 18.20 -57.83
#